data_AF-A0A2G6BYI1-F1
#
_entry.id   AF-A0A2G6BYI1-F1
#
_cell.length_a   1.000
_cell.length_b   1.000
_cell.length_c   1.000
_cell.angle_alpha   90.00
_cell.angle_beta   90.00
_cell.angle_gamma   90.00
#
_symmetry.space_group_name_H-M   'P 1'
#
loop_
_entity.id
_entity.type
_entity.pdbx_description
1 polymer ?
#
loop_
_entity_poly.entity_id
_entity_poly.type
_entity_poly.pdbx_seq_one_letter_code
_entity_poly.pdbx_strand_id
1 'polypeptide(L)'
;MALSARRLWRGSAASGGNNEPAGTIANLTATVESASSVRLEWEYSGDDGVSFRLTRDGVVVYEGDGLSFVDTGLNARTTYTYEISGTFDDGTTVASVSTLVRVGDPADLVATVYRDVDFGGDSLSLYIDDEIDDLGAFDDEIGSIEMHRQCDVYLYTKINFNQAVFFTTSSVADFSQRYYSYYSHTFDWNDLVSSVIVKPYEYQWPAVAQPGPLAFGDGSFVPIAPGSERFRTVGMYEPIITTINDQAVYDEFAAIQSIDQNFYDCANQILRNVCSVLYDSVREVYIRHRQITFRFKTTEMAAIASANAEHSTLFYYVPKHNLGTSGLLTHEFTSYRQKRVGFSLAFPLLFANK
;
A
#
# COMPACT_ATOMS: atom_id res chain seq x y z
N MET A 1 23.35 30.33 -92.53
CA MET A 1 21.87 30.22 -92.62
C MET A 1 21.36 29.85 -91.24
N ALA A 2 20.47 30.67 -90.69
CA ALA A 2 20.17 30.78 -89.26
C ALA A 2 19.17 29.73 -88.72
N LEU A 3 19.39 29.38 -87.45
CA LEU A 3 18.45 29.14 -86.33
C LEU A 3 16.98 28.76 -86.64
N SER A 4 16.51 27.70 -85.97
CA SER A 4 15.14 27.68 -85.41
C SER A 4 15.10 26.83 -84.13
N ALA A 5 14.90 27.52 -83.01
CA ALA A 5 14.54 26.93 -81.73
C ALA A 5 13.01 26.78 -81.67
N ARG A 6 12.50 25.57 -81.42
CA ARG A 6 11.12 25.36 -80.98
C ARG A 6 11.12 24.92 -79.51
N ARG A 7 10.63 25.85 -78.68
CA ARG A 7 10.33 25.72 -77.26
C ARG A 7 9.26 24.62 -77.09
N LEU A 8 9.62 23.51 -76.43
CA LEU A 8 8.67 22.50 -75.98
C LEU A 8 7.99 23.04 -74.71
N TRP A 9 6.71 23.38 -74.81
CA TRP A 9 5.84 23.60 -73.66
C TRP A 9 5.40 22.21 -73.17
N ARG A 10 5.98 21.72 -72.07
CA ARG A 10 5.38 20.62 -71.29
C ARG A 10 4.52 21.28 -70.23
N GLY A 11 3.22 20.98 -70.27
CA GLY A 11 2.27 21.40 -69.25
C GLY A 11 2.77 20.97 -67.87
N SER A 12 2.80 21.92 -66.95
CA SER A 12 3.00 21.65 -65.54
C SER A 12 1.75 20.90 -65.06
N ALA A 13 1.91 19.63 -64.70
CA ALA A 13 0.93 18.96 -63.87
C ALA A 13 0.92 19.71 -62.54
N ALA A 14 -0.21 20.33 -62.20
CA ALA A 14 -0.45 20.77 -60.83
C ALA A 14 -0.51 19.51 -59.96
N SER A 15 0.45 19.34 -59.05
CA SER A 15 0.27 18.43 -57.93
C SER A 15 -0.75 19.10 -57.02
N GLY A 16 -1.99 18.59 -57.01
CA GLY A 16 -2.91 18.86 -55.93
C GLY A 16 -2.27 18.31 -54.66
N GLY A 17 -1.66 19.19 -53.85
CA GLY A 17 -1.37 18.85 -52.48
C GLY A 17 -2.70 18.65 -51.77
N ASN A 18 -2.87 17.52 -51.08
CA ASN A 18 -3.93 17.40 -50.10
C ASN A 18 -3.69 18.51 -49.07
N ASN A 19 -4.52 19.55 -49.13
CA ASN A 19 -4.48 20.70 -48.23
C ASN A 19 -5.46 20.45 -47.07
N GLU A 20 -5.40 19.25 -46.51
CA GLU A 20 -6.20 18.88 -45.35
C GLU A 20 -5.59 19.58 -44.13
N PRO A 21 -6.40 20.28 -43.32
CA PRO A 21 -5.90 21.02 -42.16
C PRO A 21 -5.27 20.04 -41.16
N ALA A 22 -4.16 20.44 -40.55
CA ALA A 22 -3.40 19.58 -39.66
C ALA A 22 -3.16 20.27 -38.32
N GLY A 23 -3.19 19.49 -37.24
CA GLY A 23 -2.91 19.98 -35.89
C GLY A 23 -2.43 18.90 -34.97
N THR A 24 -1.87 19.32 -33.83
CA THR A 24 -1.40 18.45 -32.75
C THR A 24 -1.74 19.11 -31.42
N ILE A 25 -2.40 18.35 -30.55
CA ILE A 25 -2.61 18.70 -29.15
C ILE A 25 -1.49 18.08 -28.33
N ALA A 26 -0.92 18.85 -27.41
CA ALA A 26 0.14 18.39 -26.51
C ALA A 26 -0.09 18.93 -25.09
N ASN A 27 0.64 18.38 -24.13
CA ASN A 27 0.74 18.93 -22.77
C ASN A 27 -0.63 19.15 -22.09
N LEU A 28 -1.58 18.22 -22.27
CA LEU A 28 -2.82 18.22 -21.49
C LEU A 28 -2.47 17.99 -20.01
N THR A 29 -2.60 19.04 -19.21
CA THR A 29 -2.34 19.03 -17.77
C THR A 29 -3.64 19.23 -17.01
N ALA A 30 -3.73 18.58 -15.85
CA ALA A 30 -4.87 18.67 -14.97
C ALA A 30 -4.39 19.12 -13.58
N THR A 31 -4.66 20.38 -13.24
CA THR A 31 -4.27 20.99 -11.97
C THR A 31 -5.48 21.07 -11.06
N VAL A 32 -5.43 20.39 -9.92
CA VAL A 32 -6.50 20.46 -8.92
C VAL A 32 -6.50 21.84 -8.26
N GLU A 33 -7.59 22.59 -8.40
CA GLU A 33 -7.75 23.92 -7.78
C GLU A 33 -8.44 23.85 -6.41
N SER A 34 -9.29 22.84 -6.19
CA SER A 34 -9.99 22.61 -4.93
C SER A 34 -10.46 21.16 -4.80
N ALA A 35 -11.08 20.80 -3.68
CA ALA A 35 -11.75 19.51 -3.48
C ALA A 35 -12.89 19.20 -4.48
N SER A 36 -13.29 20.16 -5.32
CA SER A 36 -14.39 20.00 -6.29
C SER A 36 -14.13 20.65 -7.65
N SER A 37 -12.89 21.05 -7.95
CA SER A 37 -12.54 21.68 -9.22
C SER A 37 -11.14 21.35 -9.72
N VAL A 38 -11.02 21.23 -11.04
CA VAL A 38 -9.76 20.99 -11.76
C VAL A 38 -9.66 21.98 -12.91
N ARG A 39 -8.50 22.62 -13.06
CA ARG A 39 -8.12 23.36 -14.25
C ARG A 39 -7.41 22.43 -15.23
N LEU A 40 -7.95 22.35 -16.44
CA LEU A 40 -7.37 21.66 -17.57
C LEU A 40 -6.73 22.70 -18.48
N GLU A 41 -5.48 22.49 -18.86
CA GLU A 41 -4.73 23.34 -19.80
C GLU A 41 -4.04 22.44 -20.82
N TRP A 42 -4.05 22.85 -22.09
CA TRP A 42 -3.41 22.11 -23.17
C TRP A 42 -2.77 23.07 -24.17
N GLU A 43 -1.81 22.54 -24.91
CA GLU A 43 -1.15 23.25 -26.00
C GLU A 43 -1.67 22.74 -27.34
N TYR A 44 -1.77 23.64 -28.31
CA TYR A 44 -2.13 23.31 -29.68
C TYR A 44 -1.15 23.94 -30.65
N SER A 45 -0.77 23.18 -31.67
CA SER A 45 -0.01 23.65 -32.81
C SER A 45 -0.60 23.08 -34.09
N GLY A 46 -0.86 23.93 -35.09
CA GLY A 46 -1.53 23.51 -36.31
C GLY A 46 -2.18 24.67 -37.05
N ASP A 47 -3.01 24.32 -38.01
CA ASP A 47 -3.85 25.25 -38.73
C ASP A 47 -4.95 25.83 -37.83
N ASP A 48 -5.43 27.02 -38.18
CA ASP A 48 -6.53 27.70 -37.50
C ASP A 48 -7.88 26.99 -37.76
N GLY A 49 -8.90 27.29 -36.95
CA GLY A 49 -10.26 26.78 -37.15
C GLY A 49 -10.51 25.39 -36.56
N VAL A 50 -9.66 24.93 -35.65
CA VAL A 50 -9.94 23.76 -34.81
C VAL A 50 -10.89 24.12 -33.68
N SER A 51 -11.86 23.24 -33.40
CA SER A 51 -12.65 23.24 -32.17
C SER A 51 -12.26 22.03 -31.32
N PHE A 52 -12.09 22.24 -30.03
CA PHE A 52 -11.77 21.20 -29.06
C PHE A 52 -13.03 20.64 -28.41
N ARG A 53 -12.96 19.35 -28.08
CA ARG A 53 -13.95 18.62 -27.29
C ARG A 53 -13.22 17.89 -26.17
N LEU A 54 -13.50 18.28 -24.93
CA LEU A 54 -12.94 17.70 -23.72
C LEU A 54 -14.01 16.86 -23.03
N THR A 55 -13.67 15.62 -22.69
CA THR A 55 -14.52 14.70 -21.95
C THR A 55 -13.93 14.36 -20.59
N ARG A 56 -14.80 14.17 -19.59
CA ARG A 56 -14.51 13.61 -18.26
C ARG A 56 -15.21 12.26 -18.15
N ASP A 57 -14.45 11.19 -18.01
CA ASP A 57 -14.95 9.80 -17.99
C ASP A 57 -15.90 9.51 -19.19
N GLY A 58 -15.56 10.05 -20.35
CA GLY A 58 -16.35 9.92 -21.59
C GLY A 58 -17.55 10.87 -21.73
N VAL A 59 -17.85 11.69 -20.72
CA VAL A 59 -18.91 12.72 -20.78
C VAL A 59 -18.33 14.05 -21.19
N VAL A 60 -18.90 14.72 -22.18
CA VAL A 60 -18.45 16.04 -22.63
C VAL A 60 -18.63 17.07 -21.51
N VAL A 61 -17.55 17.75 -21.15
CA VAL A 61 -17.56 18.84 -20.16
C VAL A 61 -17.23 20.19 -20.79
N TYR A 62 -16.58 20.20 -21.96
CA TYR A 62 -16.24 21.42 -22.69
C TYR A 62 -16.20 21.19 -24.20
N GLU A 63 -16.72 22.17 -24.94
CA GLU A 63 -16.60 22.32 -26.39
C GLU A 63 -16.29 23.79 -26.73
N GLY A 64 -15.28 24.04 -27.54
CA GLY A 64 -14.88 25.40 -27.94
C GLY A 64 -13.45 25.50 -28.45
N ASP A 65 -12.96 26.71 -28.66
CA ASP A 65 -11.64 27.04 -29.25
C ASP A 65 -10.58 27.46 -28.22
N GLY A 66 -10.95 27.47 -26.93
CA GLY A 66 -10.05 27.81 -25.83
C GLY A 66 -8.96 26.76 -25.62
N LEU A 67 -7.91 27.15 -24.90
CA LEU A 67 -6.78 26.27 -24.52
C LEU A 67 -6.78 25.93 -23.02
N SER A 68 -7.85 26.29 -22.32
CA SER A 68 -8.03 26.00 -20.91
C SER A 68 -9.50 25.88 -20.55
N PHE A 69 -9.79 25.05 -19.56
CA PHE A 69 -11.14 24.88 -19.02
C PHE A 69 -11.07 24.57 -17.52
N VAL A 70 -11.95 25.20 -16.73
CA VAL A 70 -12.10 24.84 -15.31
C VAL A 70 -13.35 24.01 -15.16
N ASP A 71 -13.14 22.74 -14.82
CA ASP A 71 -14.20 21.81 -14.51
C ASP A 71 -14.56 21.90 -13.02
N THR A 72 -15.85 21.91 -12.69
CA THR A 72 -16.36 22.16 -11.33
C THR A 72 -17.47 21.18 -10.96
N GLY A 73 -17.80 21.09 -9.67
CA GLY A 73 -18.81 20.15 -9.17
C GLY A 73 -18.31 18.70 -9.14
N LEU A 74 -17.00 18.52 -9.01
CA LEU A 74 -16.34 17.22 -8.89
C LEU A 74 -16.50 16.68 -7.47
N ASN A 75 -16.44 15.36 -7.33
CA ASN A 75 -16.36 14.72 -6.03
C ASN A 75 -14.90 14.67 -5.57
N ALA A 76 -14.66 15.06 -4.31
CA ALA A 76 -13.36 14.89 -3.69
C ALA A 76 -12.96 13.41 -3.62
N ARG A 77 -11.66 13.16 -3.55
CA ARG A 77 -11.01 11.83 -3.48
C ARG A 77 -11.41 10.89 -4.62
N THR A 78 -11.90 11.43 -5.74
CA THR A 78 -12.29 10.69 -6.94
C THR A 78 -11.27 10.93 -8.04
N THR A 79 -10.91 9.85 -8.72
CA THR A 79 -10.02 9.91 -9.89
C THR A 79 -10.87 10.05 -11.15
N TYR A 80 -10.56 11.06 -11.96
CA TYR A 80 -11.23 11.35 -13.22
C TYR A 80 -10.23 11.19 -14.37
N THR A 81 -10.72 10.65 -15.49
CA THR A 81 -9.97 10.60 -16.76
C THR A 81 -10.46 11.71 -17.66
N TYR A 82 -9.55 12.58 -18.09
CA TYR A 82 -9.83 13.62 -19.06
C TYR A 82 -9.24 13.24 -20.41
N GLU A 83 -10.03 13.36 -21.47
CA GLU A 83 -9.57 13.16 -22.85
C GLU A 83 -9.99 14.37 -23.69
N ILE A 84 -9.03 14.97 -24.38
CA ILE A 84 -9.26 16.08 -25.30
C ILE A 84 -9.03 15.63 -26.74
N SER A 85 -9.90 16.06 -27.63
CA SER A 85 -9.80 15.88 -29.08
C SER A 85 -10.05 17.19 -29.80
N GLY A 86 -9.59 17.30 -31.05
CA GLY A 86 -9.82 18.47 -31.90
C GLY A 86 -10.55 18.09 -33.19
N THR A 87 -11.33 18.98 -33.75
CA THR A 87 -12.00 18.79 -35.04
C THR A 87 -12.07 20.11 -35.81
N PHE A 88 -11.70 20.08 -37.08
CA PHE A 88 -11.84 21.22 -38.00
C PHE A 88 -13.24 21.25 -38.63
N ASP A 89 -13.62 22.41 -39.19
CA ASP A 89 -14.92 22.59 -39.85
C ASP A 89 -15.20 21.61 -41.00
N ASP A 90 -14.15 21.09 -41.66
CA ASP A 90 -14.27 20.11 -42.74
C ASP A 90 -14.41 18.66 -42.24
N GLY A 91 -14.40 18.46 -40.91
CA GLY A 91 -14.51 17.16 -40.25
C GLY A 91 -13.18 16.47 -39.99
N THR A 92 -12.05 17.07 -40.39
CA THR A 92 -10.72 16.53 -40.08
C THR A 92 -10.50 16.52 -38.57
N THR A 93 -10.01 15.40 -38.02
CA THR A 93 -9.81 15.24 -36.57
C THR A 93 -8.36 15.36 -36.18
N VAL A 94 -8.11 15.98 -35.03
CA VAL A 94 -6.81 15.97 -34.34
C VAL A 94 -6.81 14.82 -33.33
N ALA A 95 -5.71 14.06 -33.29
CA ALA A 95 -5.54 12.93 -32.37
C ALA A 95 -5.76 13.36 -30.92
N SER A 96 -6.42 12.50 -30.14
CA SER A 96 -6.73 12.80 -28.75
C SER A 96 -5.54 12.58 -27.82
N VAL A 97 -5.55 13.31 -26.71
CA VAL A 97 -4.61 13.16 -25.60
C VAL A 97 -5.41 13.00 -24.32
N SER A 98 -4.96 12.14 -23.42
CA SER A 98 -5.62 11.88 -22.13
C SER A 98 -4.71 12.11 -20.94
N THR A 99 -5.31 12.42 -19.80
CA THR A 99 -4.64 12.50 -18.50
C THR A 99 -5.59 12.03 -17.39
N LEU A 100 -5.04 11.50 -16.30
CA LEU A 100 -5.80 11.19 -15.09
C LEU A 100 -5.48 12.20 -13.99
N VAL A 101 -6.48 12.54 -13.19
CA VAL A 101 -6.29 13.37 -12.00
C VAL A 101 -7.18 12.88 -10.86
N ARG A 102 -6.59 12.75 -9.67
CA ARG A 102 -7.35 12.50 -8.44
C ARG A 102 -7.64 13.82 -7.75
N VAL A 103 -8.92 14.13 -7.55
CA VAL A 103 -9.38 15.40 -6.99
C VAL A 103 -9.27 15.39 -5.48
N GLY A 104 -8.84 16.50 -4.89
CA GLY A 104 -8.79 16.71 -3.45
C GLY A 104 -8.26 18.10 -3.14
N ASP A 105 -8.56 18.64 -1.96
CA ASP A 105 -8.09 19.98 -1.61
C ASP A 105 -6.55 20.03 -1.64
N PRO A 106 -5.92 20.92 -2.42
CA PRO A 106 -4.47 21.10 -2.38
C PRO A 106 -3.94 21.41 -0.97
N ALA A 107 -4.74 22.00 -0.09
CA ALA A 107 -4.41 22.23 1.31
C ALA A 107 -4.33 20.93 2.13
N ASP A 108 -4.84 19.81 1.61
CA ASP A 108 -4.79 18.48 2.24
C ASP A 108 -3.76 17.56 1.58
N LEU A 109 -3.13 17.97 0.47
CA LEU A 109 -2.12 17.16 -0.21
C LEU A 109 -0.89 17.03 0.68
N VAL A 110 -0.47 15.79 0.97
CA VAL A 110 0.64 15.53 1.89
C VAL A 110 1.74 14.66 1.29
N ALA A 111 1.42 13.83 0.30
CA ALA A 111 2.41 13.02 -0.41
C ALA A 111 1.95 12.72 -1.85
N THR A 112 2.88 12.32 -2.70
CA THR A 112 2.60 11.78 -4.04
C THR A 112 3.40 10.49 -4.21
N VAL A 113 2.74 9.42 -4.64
CA VAL A 113 3.42 8.19 -5.08
C VAL A 113 3.58 8.19 -6.58
N TYR A 114 4.65 7.55 -7.04
CA TYR A 114 5.08 7.57 -8.43
C TYR A 114 5.36 6.14 -8.89
N ARG A 115 5.04 5.85 -10.15
CA ARG A 115 5.32 4.53 -10.72
C ARG A 115 6.81 4.23 -10.80
N ASP A 116 7.60 5.23 -11.17
CA ASP A 116 9.03 5.06 -11.32
C ASP A 116 9.80 5.53 -10.08
N VAL A 117 11.09 5.20 -10.05
CA VAL A 117 12.06 5.76 -9.10
C VAL A 117 12.28 7.26 -9.35
N ASP A 118 12.90 7.93 -8.38
CA ASP A 118 13.25 9.36 -8.42
C ASP A 118 12.06 10.28 -8.73
N PHE A 119 10.85 9.89 -8.28
CA PHE A 119 9.60 10.64 -8.44
C PHE A 119 9.18 10.81 -9.91
N GLY A 120 9.48 9.80 -10.74
CA GLY A 120 9.18 9.79 -12.17
C GLY A 120 7.90 9.02 -12.55
N GLY A 121 7.45 9.22 -13.79
CA GLY A 121 6.31 8.47 -14.34
C GLY A 121 4.95 8.97 -13.85
N ASP A 122 3.92 8.16 -14.10
CA ASP A 122 2.57 8.46 -13.64
C ASP A 122 2.52 8.50 -12.11
N SER A 123 1.61 9.32 -11.58
CA SER A 123 1.57 9.60 -10.16
C SER A 123 0.17 9.57 -9.58
N LEU A 124 0.09 9.31 -8.27
CA LEU A 124 -1.14 9.34 -7.49
C LEU A 124 -0.95 10.26 -6.28
N SER A 125 -1.77 11.29 -6.22
CA SER A 125 -1.80 12.23 -5.10
C SER A 125 -2.45 11.60 -3.85
N LEU A 126 -1.75 11.70 -2.73
CA LEU A 126 -2.16 11.24 -1.41
C LEU A 126 -2.44 12.44 -0.51
N TYR A 127 -3.63 12.45 0.04
CA TYR A 127 -4.13 13.53 0.87
C TYR A 127 -4.33 13.05 2.31
N ILE A 128 -4.40 13.99 3.25
CA ILE A 128 -4.59 13.68 4.66
C ILE A 128 -5.84 12.81 4.88
N ASP A 129 -5.75 11.87 5.81
CA ASP A 129 -6.79 10.90 6.15
C ASP A 129 -7.23 9.96 5.01
N ASP A 130 -6.46 9.87 3.91
CA ASP A 130 -6.70 8.83 2.89
C ASP A 130 -6.62 7.43 3.50
N GLU A 131 -7.61 6.59 3.15
CA GLU A 131 -7.65 5.15 3.38
C GLU A 131 -8.00 4.49 2.05
N ILE A 132 -6.99 4.31 1.19
CA ILE A 132 -7.14 3.70 -0.13
C ILE A 132 -6.92 2.20 0.03
N ASP A 133 -8.01 1.44 0.09
CA ASP A 133 -8.02 -0.01 0.30
C ASP A 133 -7.60 -0.80 -0.95
N ASP A 134 -7.73 -0.20 -2.14
CA ASP A 134 -7.29 -0.77 -3.43
C ASP A 134 -6.73 0.34 -4.32
N LEU A 135 -5.47 0.22 -4.73
CA LEU A 135 -4.80 1.17 -5.62
C LEU A 135 -5.22 1.04 -7.10
N GLY A 136 -5.95 -0.01 -7.46
CA GLY A 136 -6.49 -0.23 -8.80
C GLY A 136 -5.39 -0.21 -9.86
N ALA A 137 -5.41 0.79 -10.74
CA ALA A 137 -4.42 0.91 -11.80
C ALA A 137 -2.99 1.15 -11.31
N PHE A 138 -2.79 1.55 -10.05
CA PHE A 138 -1.47 1.75 -9.42
C PHE A 138 -1.06 0.57 -8.51
N ASP A 139 -1.87 -0.51 -8.47
CA ASP A 139 -1.57 -1.70 -7.68
C ASP A 139 -0.28 -2.37 -8.19
N ASP A 140 0.63 -2.69 -7.27
CA ASP A 140 1.91 -3.35 -7.57
C ASP A 140 2.73 -2.61 -8.67
N GLU A 141 2.69 -1.27 -8.67
CA GLU A 141 3.41 -0.45 -9.66
C GLU A 141 4.15 0.76 -9.05
N ILE A 142 4.22 0.88 -7.72
CA ILE A 142 4.84 2.04 -7.06
C ILE A 142 6.35 1.84 -6.85
N GLY A 143 7.15 2.73 -7.43
CA GLY A 143 8.62 2.76 -7.28
C GLY A 143 9.15 3.84 -6.32
N SER A 144 8.41 4.92 -6.08
CA SER A 144 8.83 5.99 -5.16
C SER A 144 7.69 6.79 -4.53
N ILE A 145 8.00 7.53 -3.46
CA ILE A 145 7.07 8.44 -2.78
C ILE A 145 7.75 9.76 -2.39
N GLU A 146 7.16 10.88 -2.81
CA GLU A 146 7.56 12.22 -2.39
C GLU A 146 6.62 12.72 -1.29
N MET A 147 7.19 13.17 -0.16
CA MET A 147 6.45 13.75 0.94
C MET A 147 6.48 15.28 0.85
N HIS A 148 5.32 15.92 0.78
CA HIS A 148 5.18 17.37 0.68
C HIS A 148 5.03 18.05 2.03
N ARG A 149 4.46 17.33 3.00
CA ARG A 149 4.15 17.82 4.34
C ARG A 149 4.37 16.72 5.37
N GLN A 150 4.51 17.12 6.62
CA GLN A 150 4.71 16.17 7.72
C GLN A 150 3.42 15.37 7.97
N CYS A 151 3.46 14.08 7.67
CA CYS A 151 2.41 13.11 7.95
C CYS A 151 3.01 11.71 8.11
N ASP A 152 2.17 10.77 8.53
CA ASP A 152 2.50 9.35 8.62
C ASP A 152 1.85 8.64 7.43
N VAL A 153 2.65 7.98 6.58
CA VAL A 153 2.16 7.17 5.46
C VAL A 153 2.47 5.70 5.71
N TYR A 154 1.45 4.86 5.59
CA TYR A 154 1.53 3.41 5.71
C TYR A 154 1.16 2.79 4.36
N LEU A 155 2.13 2.10 3.75
CA LEU A 155 2.03 1.45 2.45
C LEU A 155 1.96 -0.06 2.67
N TYR A 156 1.00 -0.74 2.07
CA TYR A 156 0.73 -2.15 2.32
C TYR A 156 0.88 -2.99 1.07
N THR A 157 1.38 -4.22 1.23
CA THR A 157 1.66 -5.08 0.07
C THR A 157 0.46 -5.83 -0.51
N LYS A 158 -0.70 -5.68 0.12
CA LYS A 158 -1.98 -6.18 -0.38
C LYS A 158 -3.08 -5.18 -0.11
N ILE A 159 -4.14 -5.28 -0.90
CA ILE A 159 -5.39 -4.56 -0.72
C ILE A 159 -5.97 -4.75 0.70
N ASN A 160 -6.84 -3.85 1.14
CA ASN A 160 -7.48 -3.85 2.46
C ASN A 160 -6.48 -3.75 3.62
N PHE A 161 -5.40 -2.99 3.44
CA PHE A 161 -4.38 -2.70 4.46
C PHE A 161 -3.75 -3.98 5.02
N ASN A 162 -3.51 -4.93 4.13
CA ASN A 162 -3.10 -6.29 4.46
C ASN A 162 -1.61 -6.49 4.16
N GLN A 163 -1.05 -7.51 4.81
CA GLN A 163 0.24 -8.10 4.49
C GLN A 163 1.41 -7.24 5.02
N ALA A 164 2.48 -7.00 4.27
CA ALA A 164 3.63 -6.24 4.79
C ALA A 164 3.25 -4.77 4.83
N VAL A 165 3.80 -4.02 5.79
CA VAL A 165 3.61 -2.58 5.90
C VAL A 165 4.96 -1.88 5.86
N PHE A 166 5.08 -0.89 4.98
CA PHE A 166 6.16 0.07 4.94
C PHE A 166 5.63 1.38 5.48
N PHE A 167 6.32 1.91 6.48
CA PHE A 167 5.98 3.20 7.05
C PHE A 167 7.06 4.20 6.65
N THR A 168 6.61 5.40 6.27
CA THR A 168 7.52 6.51 6.01
C THR A 168 6.92 7.84 6.44
N THR A 169 7.81 8.74 6.87
CA THR A 169 7.51 10.16 7.16
C THR A 169 8.35 11.10 6.30
N SER A 170 9.11 10.56 5.35
CA SER A 170 10.06 11.28 4.50
C SER A 170 10.04 10.72 3.10
N SER A 171 10.41 11.53 2.11
CA SER A 171 10.49 11.06 0.72
C SER A 171 11.43 9.87 0.59
N VAL A 172 11.07 8.93 -0.27
CA VAL A 172 11.87 7.75 -0.61
C VAL A 172 11.90 7.67 -2.12
N ALA A 173 13.07 7.94 -2.69
CA ALA A 173 13.27 8.02 -4.13
C ALA A 173 13.34 6.64 -4.81
N ASP A 174 13.63 5.57 -4.07
CA ASP A 174 13.80 4.24 -4.64
C ASP A 174 13.36 3.16 -3.64
N PHE A 175 12.23 2.51 -3.94
CA PHE A 175 11.70 1.41 -3.14
C PHE A 175 12.49 0.11 -3.31
N SER A 176 13.28 -0.05 -4.38
CA SER A 176 14.17 -1.21 -4.53
C SER A 176 15.25 -1.27 -3.45
N GLN A 177 15.54 -0.14 -2.80
CA GLN A 177 16.50 -0.05 -1.67
C GLN A 177 15.85 -0.31 -0.30
N ARG A 178 14.55 -0.61 -0.27
CA ARG A 178 13.81 -0.94 0.95
C ARG A 178 13.42 -2.41 0.88
N TYR A 179 13.69 -3.15 1.95
CA TYR A 179 13.54 -4.60 1.94
C TYR A 179 12.69 -5.10 3.10
N TYR A 180 11.97 -6.19 2.86
CA TYR A 180 11.33 -6.99 3.90
C TYR A 180 11.51 -8.49 3.58
N SER A 181 11.30 -9.36 4.57
CA SER A 181 11.45 -10.81 4.39
C SER A 181 10.09 -11.51 4.44
N TYR A 182 9.88 -12.49 3.56
CA TYR A 182 8.69 -13.34 3.52
C TYR A 182 9.03 -14.79 3.08
N TYR A 183 8.61 -15.79 3.86
CA TYR A 183 8.79 -17.26 3.71
C TYR A 183 10.16 -17.90 3.44
N SER A 184 11.20 -17.16 3.09
CA SER A 184 12.66 -17.50 3.02
C SER A 184 13.36 -16.55 2.04
N HIS A 185 12.67 -15.48 1.67
CA HIS A 185 13.00 -14.61 0.57
C HIS A 185 13.01 -13.17 1.08
N THR A 186 14.01 -12.43 0.67
CA THR A 186 14.04 -10.98 0.80
C THR A 186 13.38 -10.41 -0.43
N PHE A 187 12.35 -9.61 -0.22
CA PHE A 187 11.68 -8.82 -1.24
C PHE A 187 12.11 -7.37 -1.04
N ASP A 188 12.41 -6.67 -2.13
CA ASP A 188 12.40 -5.22 -2.10
C ASP A 188 10.95 -4.70 -2.22
N TRP A 189 10.72 -3.41 -1.94
CA TRP A 189 9.38 -2.81 -1.93
C TRP A 189 8.93 -2.27 -3.29
N ASN A 190 9.77 -2.36 -4.32
CA ASN A 190 9.44 -1.84 -5.64
C ASN A 190 8.27 -2.62 -6.22
N ASP A 191 7.26 -1.92 -6.75
CA ASP A 191 6.11 -2.55 -7.41
C ASP A 191 5.34 -3.52 -6.52
N LEU A 192 5.31 -3.26 -5.20
CA LEU A 192 4.63 -4.12 -4.23
C LEU A 192 3.60 -3.40 -3.38
N VAL A 193 3.24 -2.14 -3.67
CA VAL A 193 2.24 -1.43 -2.87
C VAL A 193 0.87 -1.61 -3.49
N SER A 194 -0.10 -2.04 -2.68
CA SER A 194 -1.49 -2.30 -3.09
C SER A 194 -2.53 -1.49 -2.33
N SER A 195 -2.22 -1.02 -1.12
CA SER A 195 -3.12 -0.15 -0.35
C SER A 195 -2.36 0.82 0.53
N VAL A 196 -3.00 1.93 0.89
CA VAL A 196 -2.34 3.08 1.55
C VAL A 196 -3.23 3.68 2.62
N ILE A 197 -2.64 3.97 3.78
CA ILE A 197 -3.24 4.81 4.81
C ILE A 197 -2.36 6.02 5.03
N VAL A 198 -2.98 7.20 5.07
CA VAL A 198 -2.34 8.46 5.41
C VAL A 198 -2.94 8.99 6.70
N LYS A 199 -2.10 9.36 7.67
CA LYS A 199 -2.53 9.94 8.93
C LYS A 199 -1.81 11.27 9.23
N PRO A 200 -2.48 12.22 9.89
CA PRO A 200 -1.83 13.40 10.42
C PRO A 200 -0.62 13.05 11.27
N TYR A 201 0.41 13.89 11.24
CA TYR A 201 1.57 13.65 12.08
C TYR A 201 1.16 13.48 13.53
N GLU A 202 0.25 14.27 14.08
CA GLU A 202 -0.17 14.14 15.49
C GLU A 202 -1.16 13.01 15.77
N TYR A 203 -1.49 12.19 14.78
CA TYR A 203 -2.48 11.13 14.93
C TYR A 203 -2.05 10.10 15.98
N GLN A 204 -2.98 9.81 16.88
CA GLN A 204 -2.86 8.70 17.82
C GLN A 204 -3.88 7.65 17.46
N TRP A 205 -3.40 6.44 17.18
CA TRP A 205 -4.29 5.28 17.00
C TRP A 205 -5.16 5.13 18.25
N PRO A 206 -6.47 4.87 18.10
CA PRO A 206 -7.34 4.63 19.24
C PRO A 206 -6.76 3.51 20.10
N ALA A 207 -6.68 3.74 21.41
CA ALA A 207 -6.19 2.75 22.33
C ALA A 207 -7.02 1.47 22.22
N VAL A 208 -6.37 0.31 22.22
CA VAL A 208 -7.09 -0.96 22.29
C VAL A 208 -7.75 -1.03 23.66
N ALA A 209 -9.07 -1.17 23.70
CA ALA A 209 -9.80 -1.49 24.91
C ALA A 209 -9.19 -2.77 25.49
N GLN A 210 -8.49 -2.64 26.62
CA GLN A 210 -7.90 -3.76 27.31
C GLN A 210 -9.02 -4.48 28.06
N PRO A 211 -9.47 -5.69 27.67
CA PRO A 211 -10.08 -6.56 28.67
C PRO A 211 -9.05 -6.72 29.79
N GLY A 212 -9.48 -7.01 31.02
CA GLY A 212 -8.56 -7.35 32.11
C GLY A 212 -7.58 -8.47 31.71
N PRO A 213 -6.63 -8.86 32.58
CA PRO A 213 -5.69 -9.94 32.30
C PRO A 213 -6.39 -11.11 31.60
N LEU A 214 -5.92 -11.47 30.40
CA LEU A 214 -6.54 -12.51 29.59
C LEU A 214 -6.32 -13.85 30.30
N ALA A 215 -7.39 -14.34 30.93
CA ALA A 215 -7.36 -15.54 31.76
C ALA A 215 -7.54 -16.80 30.92
N PHE A 216 -6.74 -17.80 31.23
CA PHE A 216 -6.90 -19.16 30.75
C PHE A 216 -7.87 -19.93 31.67
N GLY A 217 -8.47 -21.02 31.17
CA GLY A 217 -9.41 -21.83 31.94
C GLY A 217 -8.84 -22.48 33.21
N ASP A 218 -7.53 -22.46 33.39
CA ASP A 218 -6.79 -22.97 34.56
C ASP A 218 -6.49 -21.89 35.63
N GLY A 219 -6.90 -20.64 35.39
CA GLY A 219 -6.67 -19.51 36.30
C GLY A 219 -5.33 -18.77 36.09
N SER A 220 -4.48 -19.21 35.16
CA SER A 220 -3.32 -18.42 34.70
C SER A 220 -3.77 -17.25 33.81
N PHE A 221 -2.91 -16.24 33.60
CA PHE A 221 -3.25 -15.10 32.73
C PHE A 221 -2.06 -14.48 32.01
N VAL A 222 -2.32 -13.81 30.88
CA VAL A 222 -1.34 -12.96 30.19
C VAL A 222 -1.29 -11.59 30.87
N PRO A 223 -0.15 -11.18 31.47
CA PRO A 223 -0.03 -9.86 32.07
C PRO A 223 -0.09 -8.77 31.01
N ILE A 224 -0.62 -7.60 31.34
CA ILE A 224 -0.69 -6.45 30.43
C ILE A 224 0.47 -5.51 30.76
N ALA A 225 1.32 -5.24 29.76
CA ALA A 225 2.39 -4.26 29.92
C ALA A 225 1.82 -2.84 29.74
N PRO A 226 2.17 -1.87 30.60
CA PRO A 226 1.77 -0.47 30.41
C PRO A 226 2.23 0.05 29.05
N GLY A 227 1.35 0.73 28.31
CA GLY A 227 1.66 1.24 26.97
C GLY A 227 1.27 0.29 25.84
N SER A 228 0.96 -0.98 26.14
CA SER A 228 0.51 -1.97 25.13
C SER A 228 -0.77 -1.53 24.40
N GLU A 229 -1.62 -0.74 25.07
CA GLU A 229 -2.85 -0.19 24.50
C GLU A 229 -2.60 0.73 23.29
N ARG A 230 -1.39 1.28 23.16
CA ARG A 230 -1.00 2.19 22.07
C ARG A 230 -0.83 1.44 20.74
N PHE A 231 -0.46 0.16 20.77
CA PHE A 231 -0.06 -0.60 19.59
C PHE A 231 -1.22 -1.35 18.91
N ARG A 232 -2.33 -0.66 18.64
CA ARG A 232 -3.54 -1.27 18.01
C ARG A 232 -3.27 -1.90 16.65
N THR A 233 -2.35 -1.35 15.88
CA THR A 233 -1.96 -1.88 14.57
C THR A 233 -1.14 -3.17 14.68
N VAL A 234 -0.75 -3.59 15.88
CA VAL A 234 -0.02 -4.84 16.09
C VAL A 234 -1.02 -5.95 16.39
N GLY A 235 -1.04 -6.95 15.52
CA GLY A 235 -1.86 -8.14 15.69
C GLY A 235 -1.58 -9.20 14.62
N MET A 236 -2.22 -10.35 14.81
CA MET A 236 -2.29 -11.44 13.86
C MET A 236 -3.24 -11.09 12.72
N TYR A 237 -2.79 -11.30 11.48
CA TYR A 237 -3.60 -11.03 10.29
C TYR A 237 -4.03 -12.32 9.58
N GLU A 238 -3.19 -13.36 9.59
CA GLU A 238 -3.58 -14.66 9.05
C GLU A 238 -4.08 -15.59 10.16
N PRO A 239 -4.89 -16.59 9.80
CA PRO A 239 -5.32 -17.54 10.77
C PRO A 239 -4.17 -18.32 11.40
N ILE A 240 -4.30 -18.63 12.68
CA ILE A 240 -3.42 -19.56 13.37
C ILE A 240 -3.50 -20.91 12.67
N ILE A 241 -2.36 -21.43 12.22
CA ILE A 241 -2.30 -22.77 11.66
C ILE A 241 -2.06 -23.77 12.78
N THR A 242 -3.02 -24.66 12.97
CA THR A 242 -2.91 -25.73 13.96
C THR A 242 -2.53 -27.03 13.28
N THR A 243 -1.37 -27.58 13.66
CA THR A 243 -0.93 -28.91 13.25
C THR A 243 -1.05 -29.87 14.43
N ILE A 244 -1.97 -30.83 14.32
CA ILE A 244 -2.16 -31.86 15.32
C ILE A 244 -1.25 -33.04 14.96
N ASN A 245 -0.08 -33.15 15.59
CA ASN A 245 0.79 -34.31 15.42
C ASN A 245 0.50 -35.41 16.46
N ASP A 246 -0.20 -35.06 17.54
CA ASP A 246 -0.63 -35.94 18.61
C ASP A 246 -2.02 -35.51 19.11
N GLN A 247 -3.02 -36.37 18.89
CA GLN A 247 -4.41 -36.08 19.19
C GLN A 247 -4.68 -36.00 20.71
N ALA A 248 -4.01 -36.82 21.52
CA ALA A 248 -4.24 -36.84 22.96
C ALA A 248 -3.78 -35.52 23.62
N VAL A 249 -2.64 -34.98 23.17
CA VAL A 249 -2.13 -33.69 23.65
C VAL A 249 -3.03 -32.54 23.20
N TYR A 250 -3.55 -32.61 21.96
CA TYR A 250 -4.51 -31.64 21.47
C TYR A 250 -5.81 -31.66 22.30
N ASP A 251 -6.35 -32.84 22.60
CA ASP A 251 -7.59 -32.98 23.37
C ASP A 251 -7.42 -32.46 24.81
N GLU A 252 -6.28 -32.73 25.45
CA GLU A 252 -5.94 -32.17 26.77
C GLU A 252 -5.86 -30.63 26.74
N PHE A 253 -5.27 -30.06 25.69
CA PHE A 253 -5.16 -28.61 25.53
C PHE A 253 -6.52 -27.96 25.22
N ALA A 254 -7.30 -28.55 24.31
CA ALA A 254 -8.62 -28.07 23.91
C ALA A 254 -9.62 -28.08 25.08
N ALA A 255 -9.42 -28.95 26.07
CA ALA A 255 -10.22 -28.98 27.29
C ALA A 255 -10.01 -27.76 28.21
N ILE A 256 -8.91 -27.03 28.05
CA ILE A 256 -8.54 -25.86 28.88
C ILE A 256 -8.94 -24.55 28.20
N GLN A 257 -8.87 -24.48 26.87
CA GLN A 257 -9.18 -23.27 26.11
C GLN A 257 -9.58 -23.58 24.67
N SER A 258 -10.54 -22.81 24.14
CA SER A 258 -10.84 -22.82 22.70
C SER A 258 -9.72 -22.12 21.92
N ILE A 259 -9.23 -22.78 20.87
CA ILE A 259 -8.17 -22.26 19.99
C ILE A 259 -8.66 -21.07 19.16
N ASP A 260 -9.96 -20.98 18.89
CA ASP A 260 -10.49 -20.14 17.82
C ASP A 260 -10.57 -18.64 18.14
N GLN A 261 -10.77 -18.21 19.39
CA GLN A 261 -10.95 -16.78 19.73
C GLN A 261 -10.00 -16.29 20.83
N ASN A 262 -9.97 -16.98 21.97
CA ASN A 262 -9.13 -16.56 23.10
C ASN A 262 -7.63 -16.60 22.75
N PHE A 263 -7.24 -17.43 21.78
CA PHE A 263 -5.84 -17.51 21.35
C PHE A 263 -5.41 -16.29 20.54
N TYR A 264 -6.23 -15.82 19.59
CA TYR A 264 -5.93 -14.59 18.85
C TYR A 264 -5.81 -13.39 19.79
N ASP A 265 -6.70 -13.30 20.77
CA ASP A 265 -6.67 -12.21 21.75
C ASP A 265 -5.39 -12.27 22.60
N CYS A 266 -5.00 -13.47 23.07
CA CYS A 266 -3.75 -13.67 23.80
C CYS A 266 -2.52 -13.33 22.95
N ALA A 267 -2.46 -13.84 21.70
CA ALA A 267 -1.35 -13.57 20.79
C ALA A 267 -1.24 -12.07 20.51
N ASN A 268 -2.34 -11.41 20.12
CA ASN A 268 -2.37 -9.97 19.90
C ASN A 268 -1.90 -9.19 21.13
N GLN A 269 -2.34 -9.57 22.33
CA GLN A 269 -1.93 -8.90 23.55
C GLN A 269 -0.43 -9.06 23.85
N ILE A 270 0.10 -10.26 23.66
CA ILE A 270 1.53 -10.52 23.83
C ILE A 270 2.36 -9.65 22.89
N LEU A 271 1.95 -9.56 21.63
CA LEU A 271 2.66 -8.77 20.64
C LEU A 271 2.67 -7.28 21.00
N ARG A 272 1.52 -6.76 21.44
CA ARG A 272 1.41 -5.37 21.93
C ARG A 272 2.28 -5.12 23.16
N ASN A 273 2.34 -6.07 24.09
CA ASN A 273 3.22 -5.96 25.25
C ASN A 273 4.69 -5.92 24.84
N VAL A 274 5.12 -6.78 23.92
CA VAL A 274 6.49 -6.76 23.41
C VAL A 274 6.78 -5.41 22.75
N CYS A 275 5.84 -4.90 21.94
CA CYS A 275 6.00 -3.58 21.34
C CYS A 275 6.13 -2.46 22.40
N SER A 276 5.35 -2.49 23.48
CA SER A 276 5.47 -1.50 24.56
C SER A 276 6.77 -1.53 25.35
N VAL A 277 7.51 -2.65 25.28
CA VAL A 277 8.83 -2.78 25.90
C VAL A 277 9.93 -2.35 24.94
N LEU A 278 9.77 -2.65 23.64
CA LEU A 278 10.80 -2.43 22.63
C LEU A 278 10.75 -1.05 21.98
N TYR A 279 9.60 -0.39 22.00
CA TYR A 279 9.35 0.84 21.25
C TYR A 279 8.71 1.90 22.12
N ASP A 280 9.17 3.15 21.96
CA ASP A 280 8.63 4.29 22.68
C ASP A 280 7.36 4.83 21.99
N SER A 281 7.20 4.55 20.70
CA SER A 281 6.11 5.03 19.85
C SER A 281 5.63 3.98 18.84
N VAL A 282 4.35 4.04 18.50
CA VAL A 282 3.74 3.26 17.41
C VAL A 282 4.38 3.52 16.04
N ARG A 283 5.00 4.69 15.86
CA ARG A 283 5.75 5.04 14.63
C ARG A 283 7.06 4.27 14.48
N GLU A 284 7.54 3.68 15.57
CA GLU A 284 8.72 2.84 15.55
C GLU A 284 8.38 1.37 15.27
N VAL A 285 7.09 1.07 15.10
CA VAL A 285 6.59 -0.30 14.91
C VAL A 285 6.26 -0.57 13.46
N TYR A 286 7.03 -1.50 12.90
CA TYR A 286 6.92 -1.96 11.52
C TYR A 286 6.49 -3.44 11.44
N ILE A 287 5.95 -3.97 12.54
CA ILE A 287 5.76 -5.41 12.70
C ILE A 287 4.28 -5.76 12.64
N ARG A 288 3.94 -6.65 11.70
CA ARG A 288 2.66 -7.36 11.61
C ARG A 288 2.99 -8.86 11.61
N HIS A 289 2.41 -9.60 12.53
CA HIS A 289 2.63 -11.04 12.63
C HIS A 289 1.62 -11.73 11.71
N ARG A 290 2.12 -12.53 10.76
CA ARG A 290 1.24 -13.18 9.78
C ARG A 290 0.71 -14.49 10.31
N GLN A 291 1.62 -15.43 10.58
CA GLN A 291 1.26 -16.80 10.89
C GLN A 291 1.94 -17.27 12.19
N ILE A 292 1.15 -17.86 13.08
CA ILE A 292 1.64 -18.66 14.21
C ILE A 292 1.22 -20.11 13.93
N THR A 293 2.19 -21.04 13.93
CA THR A 293 1.91 -22.47 13.79
C THR A 293 1.99 -23.17 15.13
N PHE A 294 0.91 -23.81 15.59
CA PHE A 294 0.93 -24.72 16.74
C PHE A 294 1.24 -26.14 16.28
N ARG A 295 2.10 -26.83 17.03
CA ARG A 295 2.38 -28.25 16.84
C ARG A 295 2.23 -28.98 18.17
N PHE A 296 1.34 -29.97 18.22
CA PHE A 296 1.14 -30.81 19.41
C PHE A 296 1.87 -32.13 19.22
N LYS A 297 3.00 -32.38 19.94
CA LYS A 297 3.85 -33.58 19.75
C LYS A 297 4.44 -34.09 21.08
N THR A 298 4.61 -35.41 21.21
CA THR A 298 5.05 -36.11 22.45
C THR A 298 6.50 -36.59 22.52
N THR A 299 7.32 -36.48 21.46
CA THR A 299 8.69 -37.06 21.44
C THR A 299 9.77 -36.08 21.93
N GLU A 300 10.77 -36.60 22.65
CA GLU A 300 11.93 -35.91 23.24
C GLU A 300 12.62 -34.89 22.30
N MET A 301 13.19 -33.86 22.94
CA MET A 301 13.90 -32.73 22.34
C MET A 301 14.68 -33.09 21.07
N ALA A 302 14.13 -32.70 19.92
CA ALA A 302 14.98 -32.21 18.84
C ALA A 302 15.07 -30.70 19.06
N ALA A 303 16.25 -30.22 19.47
CA ALA A 303 16.52 -28.79 19.56
C ALA A 303 16.22 -28.13 18.21
N ILE A 304 15.14 -27.36 18.12
CA ILE A 304 14.85 -26.55 16.94
C ILE A 304 14.28 -25.22 17.43
N ALA A 305 15.17 -24.30 17.79
CA ALA A 305 14.85 -22.88 17.74
C ALA A 305 15.05 -22.45 16.28
N SER A 306 13.99 -22.53 15.48
CA SER A 306 13.95 -21.81 14.21
C SER A 306 12.96 -20.66 14.36
N ALA A 307 13.46 -19.51 14.81
CA ALA A 307 12.91 -18.25 14.36
C ALA A 307 13.59 -17.96 13.02
N ASN A 308 12.81 -17.73 11.97
CA ASN A 308 13.31 -17.05 10.78
C ASN A 308 12.67 -15.65 10.76
N ALA A 309 13.23 -14.72 9.99
CA ALA A 309 12.72 -13.37 9.85
C ALA A 309 11.30 -13.27 9.25
N GLU A 310 10.63 -14.41 9.06
CA GLU A 310 9.46 -14.58 8.19
C GLU A 310 8.27 -15.17 8.91
N HIS A 311 8.48 -15.99 9.95
CA HIS A 311 7.41 -16.61 10.73
C HIS A 311 7.63 -16.44 12.23
N SER A 312 6.56 -16.00 12.89
CA SER A 312 6.41 -16.04 14.34
C SER A 312 6.07 -17.46 14.76
N THR A 313 7.07 -18.33 14.86
CA THR A 313 6.80 -19.73 15.22
C THR A 313 6.68 -19.86 16.74
N LEU A 314 5.48 -20.16 17.24
CA LEU A 314 5.23 -20.53 18.63
C LEU A 314 5.27 -22.05 18.78
N PHE A 315 6.25 -22.56 19.52
CA PHE A 315 6.32 -23.99 19.84
C PHE A 315 5.66 -24.25 21.19
N TYR A 316 4.66 -25.14 21.22
CA TYR A 316 4.09 -25.68 22.45
C TYR A 316 4.65 -27.07 22.72
N TYR A 317 5.25 -27.26 23.90
CA TYR A 317 5.83 -28.53 24.31
C TYR A 317 5.14 -29.07 25.56
N VAL A 318 4.72 -30.35 25.49
CA VAL A 318 4.20 -31.10 26.64
C VAL A 318 5.14 -32.29 26.87
N PRO A 319 6.06 -32.24 27.85
CA PRO A 319 6.91 -33.37 28.17
C PRO A 319 6.07 -34.54 28.69
N LYS A 320 6.33 -35.74 28.16
CA LYS A 320 5.65 -36.99 28.54
C LYS A 320 5.87 -37.40 30.01
N HIS A 321 6.87 -36.84 30.70
CA HIS A 321 7.21 -37.19 32.08
C HIS A 321 7.70 -35.98 32.87
N ASN A 322 6.76 -35.13 33.28
CA ASN A 322 6.73 -34.31 34.52
C ASN A 322 5.76 -33.15 34.28
N LEU A 323 4.80 -32.99 35.19
CA LEU A 323 3.69 -32.02 35.15
C LEU A 323 4.18 -30.57 35.33
N GLY A 324 5.02 -30.11 34.42
CA GLY A 324 5.46 -28.72 34.32
C GLY A 324 5.67 -28.41 32.85
N THR A 325 4.62 -27.94 32.18
CA THR A 325 4.73 -27.53 30.79
C THR A 325 5.24 -26.10 30.71
N SER A 326 6.37 -25.90 30.07
CA SER A 326 6.82 -24.58 29.64
C SER A 326 6.50 -24.41 28.16
N GLY A 327 5.58 -23.52 27.82
CA GLY A 327 5.42 -23.03 26.46
C GLY A 327 6.50 -21.97 26.18
N LEU A 328 7.23 -22.09 25.08
CA LEU A 328 8.27 -21.14 24.69
C LEU A 328 7.83 -20.40 23.42
N LEU A 329 7.49 -19.13 23.57
CA LEU A 329 7.30 -18.23 22.43
C LEU A 329 8.64 -17.58 22.11
N THR A 330 9.34 -18.08 21.09
CA THR A 330 10.55 -17.45 20.57
C THR A 330 10.20 -16.63 19.35
N HIS A 331 10.41 -15.32 19.41
CA HIS A 331 10.27 -14.41 18.27
C HIS A 331 11.60 -13.72 17.99
N GLU A 332 12.04 -13.71 16.73
CA GLU A 332 13.20 -12.94 16.28
C GLU A 332 12.68 -11.68 15.57
N PHE A 333 12.98 -10.51 16.13
CA PHE A 333 12.65 -9.23 15.50
C PHE A 333 13.82 -8.78 14.64
N THR A 334 13.54 -8.39 13.40
CA THR A 334 14.49 -7.63 12.58
C THR A 334 14.12 -6.15 12.70
N SER A 335 14.89 -5.39 13.48
CA SER A 335 14.75 -3.92 13.52
C SER A 335 15.48 -3.25 12.37
N TYR A 336 15.11 -2.00 12.05
CA TYR A 336 15.80 -1.12 11.07
C TYR A 336 17.32 -1.03 11.26
N ARG A 337 17.85 -1.33 12.46
CA ARG A 337 19.31 -1.35 12.73
C ARG A 337 19.95 -2.73 12.56
N GLN A 338 19.29 -3.70 11.92
CA GLN A 338 19.73 -5.09 11.79
C GLN A 338 20.04 -5.78 13.14
N LYS A 339 19.60 -5.22 14.27
CA LYS A 339 19.72 -5.89 15.56
C LYS A 339 18.62 -6.92 15.65
N ARG A 340 19.02 -8.19 15.57
CA ARG A 340 18.22 -9.35 15.93
C ARG A 340 17.97 -9.29 17.44
N VAL A 341 16.74 -9.05 17.83
CA VAL A 341 16.32 -9.20 19.23
C VAL A 341 15.50 -10.48 19.29
N GLY A 342 16.06 -11.52 19.89
CA GLY A 342 15.33 -12.73 20.23
C GLY A 342 14.59 -12.49 21.54
N PHE A 343 13.27 -12.48 21.51
CA PHE A 343 12.48 -12.52 22.74
C PHE A 343 11.97 -13.95 22.92
N SER A 344 12.26 -14.54 24.08
CA SER A 344 11.64 -15.80 24.51
C SER A 344 10.70 -15.51 25.66
N LEU A 345 9.39 -15.50 25.39
CA LEU A 345 8.39 -15.54 26.46
C LEU A 345 8.19 -17.00 26.86
N ALA A 346 8.80 -17.38 27.98
CA ALA A 346 8.42 -18.60 28.67
C ALA A 346 7.13 -18.30 29.44
N PHE A 347 6.01 -18.90 29.03
CA PHE A 347 4.81 -18.90 29.87
C PHE A 347 4.89 -20.12 30.78
N PRO A 348 4.85 -19.95 32.11
CA PRO A 348 4.62 -21.08 32.99
C PRO A 348 3.17 -21.52 32.83
N LEU A 349 2.92 -22.55 32.03
CA LEU A 349 1.79 -23.43 32.27
C LEU A 349 2.23 -24.37 33.38
N LEU A 350 2.33 -23.83 34.59
CA LEU A 350 2.48 -24.64 35.78
C LEU A 350 1.16 -25.39 35.96
N PHE A 351 1.04 -26.53 35.28
CA PHE A 351 0.10 -27.55 35.70
C PHE A 351 0.44 -27.88 37.14
N ALA A 352 -0.36 -27.38 38.08
CA ALA A 352 -0.27 -27.84 39.44
C ALA A 352 -0.47 -29.36 39.40
N ASN A 353 0.53 -30.07 39.92
CA ASN A 353 0.43 -31.50 40.21
C ASN A 353 -0.95 -31.80 40.82
N LYS A 354 -1.59 -32.88 40.34
CA LYS A 354 -2.55 -33.59 41.19
C LYS A 354 -1.86 -34.03 42.48
#